data_AF-A0A9W8C6K9-F1
#
_entry.id   AF-A0A9W8C6K9-F1
#
_cell.length_a   1.000
_cell.length_b   1.000
_cell.length_c   1.000
_cell.angle_alpha   90.00
_cell.angle_beta   90.00
_cell.angle_gamma   90.00
#
_symmetry.space_group_name_H-M   'P 1'
#
loop_
_entity.id
_entity.type
_entity.pdbx_description
1 polymer ?
#
loop_
_entity_poly.entity_id
_entity_poly.type
_entity_poly.pdbx_seq_one_letter_code
_entity_poly.pdbx_strand_id
1 'polypeptide(L)'
;MGSASSADRMIYLYVDGRIQKVVFSRFCSPCDIKELFCTATGLSRNTTISLLDSTGAMVSIDPTMPNNTESSPYKVVPITGGQLADKEELFQNVLTQVAEQFSRAFKINELKTEVTNRLAMLEKRVELEGMKVVEIEKCRSDIKKLREEMASRNNSSFLDENKKLTPRRDVPSYPKYMLSQQTIDALRKPAFDVWLWESNEYHLSQETVEALRQPIFDVWQWEPNEMLSCLEHMYHDLGLVRDFNINPIMMKRWLLCIHDNYRNNPFHNFRHCFCVTQMMYSMIYLCNLQV
;
A
#
# COMPACT_ATOMS: atom_id res chain seq x y z
N MET A 1 -14.88 -33.22 -64.35
CA MET A 1 -14.90 -31.99 -63.52
C MET A 1 -16.28 -31.93 -62.87
N GLY A 2 -16.36 -32.17 -61.57
CA GLY A 2 -17.62 -32.36 -60.85
C GLY A 2 -18.39 -31.04 -60.67
N SER A 3 -19.67 -31.06 -61.00
CA SER A 3 -20.61 -29.97 -60.73
C SER A 3 -20.82 -29.84 -59.22
N ALA A 4 -20.28 -28.78 -58.62
CA ALA A 4 -20.64 -28.37 -57.27
C ALA A 4 -22.04 -27.75 -57.33
N SER A 5 -23.08 -28.58 -57.13
CA SER A 5 -24.45 -28.11 -56.97
C SER A 5 -24.51 -27.19 -55.74
N SER A 6 -24.77 -25.90 -56.00
CA SER A 6 -25.00 -24.86 -54.99
C SER A 6 -26.03 -25.35 -53.98
N ALA A 7 -25.73 -25.19 -52.70
CA ALA A 7 -26.67 -25.46 -51.63
C ALA A 7 -27.06 -24.16 -50.94
N ASP A 8 -27.42 -23.19 -51.78
CA ASP A 8 -28.05 -21.97 -51.34
C ASP A 8 -29.51 -22.28 -50.97
N ARG A 9 -29.94 -21.79 -49.82
CA ARG A 9 -31.33 -21.84 -49.39
C ARG A 9 -32.07 -20.63 -49.94
N MET A 10 -33.34 -20.84 -50.25
CA MET A 10 -34.20 -19.87 -50.89
C MET A 10 -35.48 -19.71 -50.06
N ILE A 11 -35.76 -18.49 -49.64
CA ILE A 11 -36.92 -18.12 -48.83
C ILE A 11 -37.64 -16.95 -49.49
N TYR A 12 -38.97 -16.98 -49.49
CA TYR A 12 -39.83 -15.94 -50.02
C TYR A 12 -40.41 -15.12 -48.86
N LEU A 13 -40.22 -13.80 -48.88
CA LEU A 13 -40.74 -12.86 -47.89
C LEU A 13 -41.86 -12.01 -48.50
N TYR A 14 -42.90 -11.74 -47.73
CA TYR A 14 -43.94 -10.79 -48.07
C TYR A 14 -43.61 -9.42 -47.47
N VAL A 15 -43.24 -8.46 -48.33
CA VAL A 15 -42.79 -7.12 -47.95
C VAL A 15 -43.57 -6.09 -48.78
N ASP A 16 -44.29 -5.17 -48.12
CA ASP A 16 -44.99 -4.03 -48.74
C ASP A 16 -45.82 -4.37 -49.99
N GLY A 17 -46.59 -5.46 -49.92
CA GLY A 17 -47.48 -5.90 -51.01
C GLY A 17 -46.76 -6.65 -52.15
N ARG A 18 -45.47 -6.94 -52.01
CA ARG A 18 -44.66 -7.68 -52.98
C ARG A 18 -44.02 -8.91 -52.33
N ILE A 19 -43.82 -9.95 -53.14
CA ILE A 19 -43.05 -11.13 -52.74
C ILE A 19 -41.60 -10.89 -53.13
N GLN A 20 -40.70 -10.93 -52.16
CA GLN A 20 -39.27 -10.80 -52.37
C GLN A 20 -38.56 -12.13 -52.08
N LYS A 21 -37.66 -12.50 -52.98
CA LYS A 21 -36.87 -13.73 -52.86
C LYS A 21 -35.53 -13.41 -52.20
N VAL A 22 -35.23 -14.14 -51.13
CA VAL A 22 -33.97 -14.05 -50.39
C VAL A 22 -33.23 -15.37 -50.52
N VAL A 23 -31.94 -15.28 -50.84
CA VAL A 23 -31.07 -16.44 -51.01
C VAL A 23 -29.88 -16.31 -50.07
N PHE A 24 -29.59 -17.34 -49.29
CA PHE A 24 -28.47 -17.36 -48.36
C PHE A 24 -27.85 -18.75 -48.27
N SER A 25 -26.57 -18.81 -47.88
CA SER A 25 -25.86 -20.07 -47.74
C SER A 25 -26.24 -20.77 -46.44
N ARG A 26 -26.18 -22.11 -46.42
CA ARG A 26 -26.31 -22.91 -45.19
C ARG A 26 -25.27 -22.55 -44.09
N PHE A 27 -24.19 -21.86 -44.46
CA PHE A 27 -23.12 -21.44 -43.54
C PHE A 27 -23.36 -20.06 -42.92
N CYS A 28 -24.41 -19.33 -43.30
CA CYS A 28 -24.75 -18.04 -42.69
C CYS A 28 -25.13 -18.23 -41.22
N SER A 29 -24.72 -17.31 -40.35
CA SER A 29 -25.20 -17.31 -38.96
C SER A 29 -26.65 -16.81 -38.88
N PRO A 30 -27.39 -17.14 -37.80
CA PRO A 30 -28.70 -16.55 -37.54
C PRO A 30 -28.69 -15.01 -37.59
N CYS A 31 -27.59 -14.37 -37.16
CA CYS A 31 -27.41 -12.92 -37.23
C CYS A 31 -27.33 -12.41 -38.68
N ASP A 32 -26.55 -13.09 -39.52
CA ASP A 32 -26.43 -12.71 -40.94
C ASP A 32 -27.78 -12.83 -41.66
N ILE A 33 -28.54 -13.89 -41.37
CA ILE A 33 -29.87 -14.11 -41.92
C ILE A 33 -30.85 -13.04 -41.43
N LYS A 34 -30.79 -12.69 -40.14
CA LYS A 34 -31.61 -11.62 -39.55
C LYS A 34 -31.31 -10.27 -40.21
N GLU A 35 -30.04 -9.90 -40.36
CA GLU A 35 -29.63 -8.67 -41.04
C GLU A 35 -30.10 -8.63 -42.50
N LEU A 36 -30.05 -9.77 -43.19
CA LEU A 36 -30.53 -9.91 -44.55
C LEU A 36 -32.04 -9.69 -44.64
N PHE A 37 -32.82 -10.24 -43.71
CA PHE A 37 -34.27 -10.02 -43.64
C PHE A 37 -34.62 -8.58 -43.29
N CYS A 38 -33.90 -7.94 -42.36
CA CYS A 38 -34.06 -6.52 -42.08
C CYS A 38 -33.79 -5.66 -43.32
N THR A 39 -32.72 -5.98 -44.06
CA THR A 39 -32.35 -5.26 -45.28
C THR A 39 -33.40 -5.43 -46.38
N ALA A 40 -33.92 -6.66 -46.56
CA ALA A 40 -35.00 -6.95 -47.51
C ALA A 40 -36.31 -6.21 -47.16
N THR A 41 -36.58 -6.05 -45.87
CA THR A 41 -37.82 -5.43 -45.36
C THR A 41 -37.71 -3.92 -45.13
N GLY A 42 -36.56 -3.31 -45.42
CA GLY A 42 -36.32 -1.88 -45.16
C GLY A 42 -36.23 -1.51 -43.67
N LEU A 43 -36.08 -2.48 -42.78
CA LEU A 43 -35.93 -2.28 -41.34
C LEU A 43 -34.47 -1.99 -40.96
N SER A 44 -34.27 -1.27 -39.85
CA SER A 44 -32.92 -1.09 -39.30
C SER A 44 -32.29 -2.44 -38.93
N ARG A 45 -30.98 -2.60 -39.14
CA ARG A 45 -30.27 -3.87 -38.85
C ARG A 45 -30.36 -4.30 -37.38
N ASN A 46 -30.58 -3.33 -36.48
CA ASN A 46 -30.73 -3.57 -35.04
C ASN A 46 -32.17 -3.80 -34.59
N THR A 47 -33.13 -3.80 -35.51
CA THR A 47 -34.54 -4.05 -35.17
C THR A 47 -34.72 -5.51 -34.76
N THR A 48 -35.41 -5.73 -33.64
CA THR A 48 -35.86 -7.07 -33.25
C THR A 48 -37.04 -7.46 -34.12
N ILE A 49 -36.91 -8.57 -34.85
CA ILE A 49 -37.91 -9.04 -35.82
C ILE A 49 -38.41 -10.44 -35.46
N SER A 50 -39.64 -10.73 -35.85
CA SER A 50 -40.27 -12.05 -35.83
C SER A 50 -40.62 -12.48 -37.24
N LEU A 51 -40.43 -13.76 -37.55
CA LEU A 51 -40.80 -14.35 -38.84
C LEU A 51 -42.08 -15.19 -38.65
N LEU A 52 -43.09 -14.92 -39.45
CA LEU A 52 -44.39 -15.59 -39.40
C LEU A 52 -44.67 -16.34 -40.70
N ASP A 53 -45.30 -17.52 -40.61
CA ASP A 53 -45.83 -18.23 -41.77
C ASP A 53 -47.22 -17.71 -42.21
N SER A 54 -47.80 -18.32 -43.24
CA SER A 54 -49.13 -17.96 -43.75
C SER A 54 -50.27 -18.25 -42.77
N THR A 55 -50.03 -19.09 -41.76
CA THR A 55 -50.99 -19.40 -40.68
C THR A 55 -50.83 -18.47 -39.47
N GLY A 56 -49.78 -17.64 -39.46
CA GLY A 56 -49.43 -16.77 -38.34
C GLY A 56 -48.57 -17.45 -37.28
N ALA A 57 -48.02 -18.64 -37.55
CA ALA A 57 -47.11 -19.32 -36.63
C ALA A 57 -45.70 -18.73 -36.71
N MET A 58 -45.02 -18.66 -35.56
CA MET A 58 -43.65 -18.18 -35.46
C MET A 58 -42.67 -19.20 -36.05
N VAL A 59 -41.84 -18.75 -36.99
CA VAL A 59 -40.78 -19.53 -37.63
C VAL A 59 -39.43 -19.07 -37.10
N SER A 60 -38.52 -20.00 -36.84
CA SER A 60 -37.18 -19.67 -36.40
C SER A 60 -36.36 -19.01 -37.52
N ILE A 61 -35.48 -18.08 -37.14
CA ILE A 61 -34.57 -17.40 -38.07
C ILE A 61 -33.18 -18.04 -37.92
N ASP A 62 -32.96 -19.14 -38.61
CA ASP A 62 -31.70 -19.87 -38.63
C ASP A 62 -31.54 -20.70 -39.94
N PRO A 63 -30.34 -21.22 -40.25
CA PRO A 63 -30.10 -21.97 -41.50
C PRO A 63 -30.96 -23.23 -41.69
N THR A 64 -31.57 -23.75 -40.63
CA THR A 64 -32.40 -24.95 -40.65
C THR A 64 -33.88 -24.65 -40.86
N MET A 65 -34.29 -23.37 -40.88
CA MET A 65 -35.69 -22.96 -41.06
C MET A 65 -36.38 -23.67 -42.24
N PRO A 66 -37.68 -24.00 -42.15
CA PRO A 66 -38.38 -24.64 -43.26
C PRO A 66 -38.36 -23.79 -44.54
N ASN A 67 -38.32 -24.46 -45.69
CA ASN A 67 -38.46 -23.77 -46.97
C ASN A 67 -39.94 -23.41 -47.21
N ASN A 68 -40.17 -22.31 -47.91
CA ASN A 68 -41.49 -21.90 -48.34
C ASN A 68 -41.55 -21.68 -49.86
N THR A 69 -42.73 -21.29 -50.36
CA THR A 69 -42.97 -21.05 -51.79
C THR A 69 -43.52 -19.64 -52.02
N GLU A 70 -43.54 -19.18 -53.28
CA GLU A 70 -44.17 -17.90 -53.65
C GLU A 70 -45.64 -17.82 -53.25
N SER A 71 -46.34 -18.97 -53.17
CA SER A 71 -47.72 -19.07 -52.71
C SER A 71 -47.89 -19.05 -51.18
N SER A 72 -46.80 -19.20 -50.41
CA SER A 72 -46.79 -19.21 -48.94
C SER A 72 -45.64 -18.36 -48.36
N PRO A 73 -45.54 -17.07 -48.73
CA PRO A 73 -44.43 -16.24 -48.31
C PRO A 73 -44.46 -15.98 -46.80
N TYR A 74 -43.29 -15.86 -46.18
CA TYR A 74 -43.16 -15.52 -44.77
C TYR A 74 -43.29 -14.01 -44.56
N LYS A 75 -43.87 -13.60 -43.43
CA LYS A 75 -44.02 -12.19 -43.05
C LYS A 75 -43.04 -11.84 -41.95
N VAL A 76 -42.25 -10.79 -42.16
CA VAL A 76 -41.37 -10.23 -41.13
C VAL A 76 -42.12 -9.14 -40.38
N VAL A 77 -42.17 -9.26 -39.06
CA VAL A 77 -42.86 -8.30 -38.18
C VAL A 77 -41.85 -7.72 -37.18
N PRO A 78 -41.65 -6.40 -37.13
CA PRO A 78 -40.84 -5.80 -36.08
C PRO A 78 -41.54 -5.95 -34.73
N ILE A 79 -40.82 -6.47 -33.74
CA ILE A 79 -41.28 -6.50 -32.37
C ILE A 79 -40.98 -5.12 -31.78
N THR A 80 -41.99 -4.25 -31.71
CA THR A 80 -41.89 -2.99 -30.99
C THR A 80 -41.68 -3.29 -29.50
N GLY A 81 -40.51 -2.88 -28.98
CA GLY A 81 -39.97 -3.23 -27.67
C GLY A 81 -40.68 -2.61 -26.45
N GLY A 82 -42.01 -2.51 -26.46
CA GLY A 82 -42.78 -1.96 -25.34
C GLY A 82 -42.69 -2.79 -24.04
N GLN A 83 -42.20 -4.03 -24.08
CA GLN A 83 -42.08 -4.90 -22.89
C GLN A 83 -40.64 -5.08 -22.36
N LEU A 84 -39.63 -4.62 -23.09
CA LEU A 84 -38.23 -4.74 -22.67
C LEU A 84 -37.75 -3.50 -21.90
N ALA A 85 -38.17 -2.30 -22.30
CA ALA A 85 -37.82 -1.05 -21.62
C ALA A 85 -38.29 -1.03 -20.16
N ASP A 86 -39.55 -1.43 -19.90
CA ASP A 86 -40.11 -1.46 -18.54
C ASP A 86 -39.37 -2.44 -17.61
N LYS A 87 -38.89 -3.56 -18.14
CA LYS A 87 -38.12 -4.54 -17.35
C LYS A 87 -36.73 -4.01 -17.04
N GLU A 88 -36.06 -3.42 -18.02
CA GLU A 88 -34.70 -2.90 -17.89
C GLU A 88 -34.64 -1.71 -16.93
N GLU A 89 -35.66 -0.83 -16.98
CA GLU A 89 -35.84 0.26 -16.03
C GLU A 89 -36.13 -0.26 -14.61
N LEU A 90 -36.96 -1.31 -14.48
CA LEU A 90 -37.21 -1.96 -13.19
C LEU A 90 -35.93 -2.58 -12.60
N PHE A 91 -35.10 -3.24 -13.43
CA PHE A 91 -33.83 -3.82 -12.99
C PHE A 91 -32.83 -2.75 -12.57
N GLN A 92 -32.73 -1.64 -13.32
CA GLN A 92 -31.87 -0.50 -12.94
C GLN A 92 -32.32 0.15 -11.64
N ASN A 93 -33.64 0.28 -11.43
CA ASN A 93 -34.20 0.82 -10.20
C ASN A 93 -33.88 -0.07 -8.99
N VAL A 94 -34.00 -1.40 -9.14
CA VAL A 94 -33.62 -2.36 -8.08
C VAL A 94 -32.13 -2.31 -7.79
N LEU A 95 -31.27 -2.29 -8.81
CA LEU A 95 -29.82 -2.18 -8.65
C LEU A 95 -29.43 -0.89 -7.93
N THR A 96 -30.06 0.23 -8.29
CA THR A 96 -29.82 1.53 -7.66
C THR A 96 -30.23 1.52 -6.19
N GLN A 97 -31.41 0.96 -5.87
CA GLN A 97 -31.86 0.80 -4.48
C GLN A 97 -30.90 -0.08 -3.66
N VAL A 98 -30.45 -1.20 -4.22
CA VAL A 98 -29.49 -2.07 -3.54
C VAL A 98 -28.18 -1.31 -3.30
N ALA A 99 -27.64 -0.62 -4.30
CA ALA A 99 -26.43 0.19 -4.16
C ALA A 99 -26.56 1.28 -3.09
N GLU A 100 -27.72 1.94 -2.99
CA GLU A 100 -27.99 2.92 -1.93
C GLU A 100 -28.06 2.28 -0.54
N GLN A 101 -28.71 1.13 -0.41
CA GLN A 101 -28.78 0.40 0.86
C GLN A 101 -27.40 -0.09 1.31
N PHE A 102 -26.58 -0.61 0.39
CA PHE A 102 -25.18 -0.95 0.67
C PHE A 102 -24.38 0.31 1.09
N SER A 103 -24.53 1.42 0.38
CA SER A 103 -23.82 2.67 0.70
C SER A 103 -24.19 3.20 2.09
N ARG A 104 -25.45 3.05 2.50
CA ARG A 104 -25.93 3.42 3.85
C ARG A 104 -25.48 2.43 4.92
N ALA A 105 -25.65 1.14 4.71
CA ALA A 105 -25.32 0.10 5.69
C ALA A 105 -23.83 0.07 6.01
N PHE A 106 -22.98 0.23 5.00
CA PHE A 106 -21.52 0.26 5.16
C PHE A 106 -20.97 1.66 5.39
N LYS A 107 -21.83 2.68 5.50
CA LYS A 107 -21.44 4.09 5.70
C LYS A 107 -20.33 4.54 4.74
N ILE A 108 -20.40 4.10 3.48
CA ILE A 108 -19.34 4.29 2.48
C ILE A 108 -19.01 5.78 2.29
N ASN A 109 -20.02 6.64 2.38
CA ASN A 109 -19.83 8.08 2.27
C ASN A 109 -19.03 8.66 3.45
N GLU A 110 -19.29 8.20 4.68
CA GLU A 110 -18.55 8.60 5.89
C GLU A 110 -17.08 8.15 5.77
N LEU A 111 -16.85 6.91 5.33
CA LEU A 111 -15.51 6.38 5.07
C LEU A 111 -14.79 7.15 3.96
N LYS A 112 -15.48 7.45 2.85
CA LYS A 112 -14.93 8.24 1.73
C LYS A 112 -14.52 9.63 2.20
N THR A 113 -15.35 10.30 2.98
CA THR A 113 -15.02 11.62 3.54
C THR A 113 -13.84 11.55 4.51
N GLU A 114 -13.80 10.55 5.39
CA GLU A 114 -12.70 10.37 6.34
C GLU A 114 -11.38 10.09 5.62
N VAL A 115 -11.37 9.22 4.61
CA VAL A 115 -10.18 8.94 3.80
C VAL A 115 -9.70 10.19 3.07
N THR A 116 -10.61 10.97 2.51
CA THR A 116 -10.28 12.22 1.79
C THR A 116 -9.70 13.26 2.74
N ASN A 117 -10.26 13.39 3.95
CA ASN A 117 -9.75 14.29 4.99
C ASN A 117 -8.35 13.85 5.48
N ARG A 118 -8.15 12.56 5.72
CA ARG A 118 -6.83 12.02 6.10
C ARG A 118 -5.79 12.25 5.02
N LEU A 119 -6.16 12.09 3.75
CA LEU A 119 -5.28 12.34 2.62
C LEU A 119 -4.86 13.82 2.58
N ALA A 120 -5.80 14.76 2.67
CA ALA A 120 -5.50 16.18 2.69
C ALA A 120 -4.60 16.59 3.88
N MET A 121 -4.80 15.99 5.07
CA MET A 121 -3.94 16.22 6.22
C MET A 121 -2.51 15.70 6.00
N LEU A 122 -2.37 14.54 5.36
CA LEU A 122 -1.07 13.95 5.04
C LEU A 122 -0.33 14.78 3.99
N GLU A 123 -1.01 15.23 2.94
CA GLU A 123 -0.45 16.11 1.91
C GLU A 123 0.12 17.39 2.54
N LYS A 124 -0.65 18.08 3.40
CA LYS A 124 -0.18 19.27 4.11
C LYS A 124 1.03 19.00 5.01
N ARG A 125 1.09 17.83 5.67
CA ARG A 125 2.24 17.46 6.49
C ARG A 125 3.47 17.17 5.64
N VAL A 126 3.31 16.51 4.49
CA VAL A 126 4.39 16.26 3.54
C VAL A 126 4.95 17.56 2.98
N GLU A 127 4.09 18.52 2.65
CA GLU A 127 4.53 19.86 2.23
C GLU A 127 5.38 20.56 3.31
N LEU A 128 4.92 20.55 4.57
CA LEU A 128 5.66 21.13 5.70
C LEU A 128 7.00 20.44 5.94
N GLU A 129 7.05 19.11 5.90
CA GLU A 129 8.30 18.37 6.02
C GLU A 129 9.23 18.63 4.82
N GLY A 130 8.68 18.79 3.61
CA GLY A 130 9.43 19.20 2.43
C GLY A 130 10.11 20.56 2.61
N MET A 131 9.41 21.55 3.19
CA MET A 131 10.01 22.86 3.51
C MET A 131 11.16 22.73 4.52
N LYS A 132 11.03 21.90 5.56
CA LYS A 132 12.11 21.66 6.54
C LYS A 132 13.34 21.04 5.88
N VAL A 133 13.16 20.11 4.95
CA VAL A 133 14.27 19.51 4.21
C VAL A 133 15.03 20.58 3.42
N VAL A 134 14.33 21.49 2.74
CA VAL A 134 14.94 22.61 2.01
C VAL A 134 15.76 23.51 2.95
N GLU A 135 15.24 23.84 4.13
CA GLU A 135 15.97 24.63 5.12
C GLU A 135 17.21 23.91 5.65
N ILE A 136 17.12 22.60 5.89
CA ILE A 136 18.26 21.76 6.29
C ILE A 136 19.31 21.73 5.19
N GLU A 137 18.93 21.57 3.92
CA GLU A 137 19.86 21.59 2.80
C GLU A 137 20.56 22.94 2.65
N LYS A 138 19.82 24.04 2.82
CA LYS A 138 20.39 25.39 2.83
C LYS A 138 21.40 25.55 3.98
N CYS A 139 21.03 25.16 5.20
CA CYS A 139 21.93 25.21 6.35
C CYS A 139 23.19 24.35 6.13
N ARG A 140 23.03 23.16 5.54
CA ARG A 140 24.16 22.28 5.19
C ARG A 140 25.09 22.93 4.17
N SER A 141 24.54 23.62 3.17
CA SER A 141 25.31 24.40 2.19
C SER A 141 26.08 25.54 2.86
N ASP A 142 25.43 26.28 3.75
CA ASP A 142 26.06 27.38 4.50
C ASP A 142 27.19 26.89 5.41
N ILE A 143 27.00 25.78 6.13
CA ILE A 143 28.06 25.13 6.94
C ILE A 143 29.24 24.71 6.06
N LYS A 144 28.97 24.14 4.87
CA LYS A 144 30.02 23.75 3.93
C LYS A 144 30.82 24.97 3.47
N LYS A 145 30.13 26.06 3.12
CA LYS A 145 30.77 27.32 2.71
C LYS A 145 31.62 27.93 3.83
N LEU A 146 31.11 27.97 5.06
CA LEU A 146 31.86 28.43 6.22
C LEU A 146 33.11 27.59 6.48
N ARG A 147 33.01 26.27 6.32
CA ARG A 147 34.16 25.37 6.45
C ARG A 147 35.23 25.65 5.39
N GLU A 148 34.83 25.91 4.15
CA GLU A 148 35.72 26.26 3.05
C GLU A 148 36.37 27.65 3.25
N GLU A 149 35.63 28.63 3.76
CA GLU A 149 36.15 29.96 4.13
C GLU A 149 37.14 29.90 5.31
N MET A 150 36.88 29.05 6.31
CA MET A 150 37.83 28.83 7.41
C MET A 150 39.09 28.10 6.94
N ALA A 151 38.97 27.16 6.00
CA ALA A 151 40.10 26.47 5.41
C ALA A 151 40.97 27.39 4.53
N SER A 152 40.36 28.35 3.82
CA SER A 152 41.09 29.30 2.98
C SER A 152 41.76 30.45 3.74
N ARG A 153 41.29 30.78 4.95
CA ARG A 153 41.91 31.78 5.84
C ARG A 153 43.07 31.23 6.69
N ASN A 154 43.29 29.92 6.71
CA ASN A 154 44.35 29.29 7.49
C ASN A 154 45.69 29.27 6.75
N ASN A 155 46.35 30.43 6.72
CA ASN A 155 47.79 30.57 6.47
C ASN A 155 48.41 31.41 7.60
N SER A 156 48.29 30.96 8.85
CA SER A 156 49.18 31.33 9.94
C SER A 156 48.93 30.47 11.17
N SER A 157 50.02 29.88 11.66
CA SER A 157 50.17 29.03 12.85
C SER A 157 49.50 29.56 14.12
N PHE A 158 48.76 28.69 14.83
CA PHE A 158 48.59 28.80 16.28
C PHE A 158 48.51 27.41 16.93
N LEU A 159 49.67 27.03 17.48
CA LEU A 159 49.95 26.11 18.59
C LEU A 159 49.39 24.68 18.55
N ASP A 160 50.33 23.80 18.27
CA ASP A 160 50.54 22.50 18.89
C ASP A 160 50.05 22.42 20.35
N GLU A 161 48.97 21.66 20.57
CA GLU A 161 48.75 20.88 21.79
C GLU A 161 48.23 19.50 21.36
N ASN A 162 49.13 18.69 20.81
CA ASN A 162 48.96 17.25 20.70
C ASN A 162 49.19 16.58 22.08
N LYS A 163 48.48 17.05 23.11
CA LYS A 163 48.31 16.29 24.36
C LYS A 163 46.99 15.58 24.31
N LYS A 164 47.06 14.26 24.07
CA LYS A 164 46.04 13.31 24.53
C LYS A 164 45.74 13.63 26.00
N LEU A 165 44.63 14.32 26.25
CA LEU A 165 44.01 14.39 27.57
C LEU A 165 43.48 12.99 27.85
N THR A 166 44.33 12.14 28.45
CA THR A 166 43.87 10.93 29.14
C THR A 166 42.95 11.36 30.28
N PRO A 167 41.68 10.92 30.32
CA PRO A 167 40.85 11.14 31.50
C PRO A 167 41.53 10.50 32.72
N ARG A 168 41.43 11.20 33.86
CA ARG A 168 41.98 10.79 35.17
C ARG A 168 41.71 9.31 35.48
N ARG A 169 42.74 8.62 35.98
CA ARG A 169 42.81 7.20 36.34
C ARG A 169 42.07 6.83 37.64
N ASP A 170 40.94 7.45 37.93
CA ASP A 170 40.16 7.17 39.15
C ASP A 170 38.76 6.61 38.84
N VAL A 171 38.50 6.21 37.59
CA VAL A 171 37.25 5.57 37.19
C VAL A 171 37.46 4.05 37.12
N PRO A 172 36.67 3.24 37.85
CA PRO A 172 36.72 1.79 37.72
C PRO A 172 36.46 1.39 36.26
N SER A 173 37.37 0.59 35.70
CA SER A 173 37.21 0.01 34.37
C SER A 173 36.43 -1.29 34.51
N TYR A 174 35.21 -1.34 33.98
CA TYR A 174 34.40 -2.55 33.97
C TYR A 174 34.67 -3.35 32.68
N PRO A 175 34.66 -4.69 32.72
CA PRO A 175 34.81 -5.50 31.52
C PRO A 175 33.63 -5.29 30.57
N LYS A 176 33.84 -4.52 29.50
CA LYS A 176 32.87 -4.34 28.41
C LYS A 176 32.86 -5.57 27.51
N TYR A 177 31.66 -6.01 27.14
CA TYR A 177 31.49 -7.22 26.35
C TYR A 177 31.83 -6.97 24.87
N MET A 178 32.47 -7.96 24.24
CA MET A 178 32.84 -7.92 22.81
C MET A 178 31.73 -8.57 21.98
N LEU A 179 31.11 -7.84 21.05
CA LEU A 179 30.27 -8.45 20.02
C LEU A 179 31.12 -9.41 19.17
N SER A 180 30.54 -10.54 18.78
CA SER A 180 31.16 -11.39 17.75
C SER A 180 31.28 -10.63 16.43
N GLN A 181 32.34 -10.87 15.67
CA GLN A 181 32.58 -10.23 14.37
C GLN A 181 31.41 -10.47 13.39
N GLN A 182 30.76 -11.64 13.48
CA GLN A 182 29.57 -11.96 12.69
C GLN A 182 28.38 -11.03 13.01
N THR A 183 28.20 -10.64 14.28
CA THR A 183 27.13 -9.73 14.68
C THR A 183 27.38 -8.31 14.17
N ILE A 184 28.64 -7.87 14.18
CA ILE A 184 29.05 -6.57 13.65
C ILE A 184 28.79 -6.48 12.14
N ASP A 185 29.12 -7.55 11.40
CA ASP A 185 28.93 -7.59 9.95
C ASP A 185 27.45 -7.74 9.56
N ALA A 186 26.62 -8.36 10.40
CA ALA A 186 25.17 -8.44 10.23
C ALA A 186 24.49 -7.08 10.45
N LEU A 187 24.92 -6.30 11.45
CA LEU A 187 24.41 -4.95 11.73
C LEU A 187 24.77 -3.93 10.64
N ARG A 188 25.77 -4.22 9.80
CA ARG A 188 26.20 -3.34 8.69
C ARG A 188 25.35 -3.52 7.42
N LYS A 189 24.46 -4.53 7.35
CA LYS A 189 23.59 -4.76 6.19
C LYS A 189 22.29 -3.94 6.32
N PRO A 190 21.85 -3.25 5.24
CA PRO A 190 20.66 -2.38 5.29
C PRO A 190 19.33 -3.13 5.43
N ALA A 191 19.30 -4.42 5.09
CA ALA A 191 18.17 -5.32 5.32
C ALA A 191 18.41 -6.12 6.61
N PHE A 192 18.49 -5.42 7.74
CA PHE A 192 18.59 -6.06 9.05
C PHE A 192 17.30 -6.83 9.31
N ASP A 193 17.35 -8.15 9.14
CA ASP A 193 16.22 -9.02 9.34
C ASP A 193 16.04 -9.23 10.85
N VAL A 194 15.05 -8.53 11.43
CA VAL A 194 14.72 -8.59 12.87
C VAL A 194 14.55 -10.04 13.38
N TRP A 195 14.23 -10.98 12.50
CA TRP A 195 14.05 -12.40 12.82
C TRP A 195 15.36 -13.18 13.04
N LEU A 196 16.52 -12.62 12.66
CA LEU A 196 17.85 -13.16 13.03
C LEU A 196 18.34 -12.69 14.41
N TRP A 197 17.55 -11.86 15.12
CA TRP A 197 17.76 -11.52 16.54
C TRP A 197 17.10 -12.59 17.43
N GLU A 198 17.26 -13.86 17.11
CA GLU A 198 17.08 -14.90 18.11
C GLU A 198 18.37 -14.92 18.96
N SER A 199 18.23 -14.47 20.21
CA SER A 199 19.14 -14.83 21.31
C SER A 199 20.54 -14.22 21.34
N ASN A 200 20.75 -12.98 20.89
CA ASN A 200 21.83 -12.19 21.50
C ASN A 200 21.29 -11.60 22.81
N GLU A 201 21.26 -12.44 23.84
CA GLU A 201 21.11 -11.99 25.23
C GLU A 201 22.34 -11.14 25.54
N TYR A 202 22.17 -9.82 25.46
CA TYR A 202 23.12 -8.88 26.03
C TYR A 202 23.04 -9.00 27.55
N HIS A 203 23.81 -9.94 28.10
CA HIS A 203 23.99 -10.03 29.54
C HIS A 203 24.95 -8.94 29.96
N LEU A 204 24.40 -7.84 30.49
CA LEU A 204 25.19 -6.88 31.25
C LEU A 204 25.82 -7.62 32.43
N SER A 205 27.10 -7.38 32.71
CA SER A 205 27.73 -7.95 33.90
C SER A 205 27.01 -7.45 35.15
N GLN A 206 27.04 -8.25 36.22
CA GLN A 206 26.44 -7.85 37.50
C GLN A 206 27.02 -6.51 38.00
N GLU A 207 28.33 -6.31 37.81
CA GLU A 207 29.03 -5.05 38.10
C GLU A 207 28.45 -3.86 37.32
N THR A 208 28.14 -4.07 36.03
CA THR A 208 27.51 -3.05 35.19
C THR A 208 26.12 -2.71 35.69
N VAL A 209 25.32 -3.72 36.04
CA VAL A 209 23.95 -3.54 36.55
C VAL A 209 23.97 -2.74 37.85
N GLU A 210 24.86 -3.09 38.77
CA GLU A 210 25.01 -2.37 40.05
C GLU A 210 25.49 -0.93 39.84
N ALA A 211 26.46 -0.72 38.94
CA ALA A 211 26.93 0.61 38.59
C ALA A 211 25.85 1.44 37.90
N LEU A 212 24.99 0.83 37.07
CA LEU A 212 23.94 1.51 36.32
C LEU A 212 22.89 2.15 37.24
N ARG A 213 22.70 1.59 38.45
CA ARG A 213 21.81 2.14 39.48
C ARG A 213 22.40 3.34 40.24
N GLN A 214 23.66 3.70 39.97
CA GLN A 214 24.37 4.77 40.67
C GLN A 214 24.55 6.01 39.78
N PRO A 215 24.47 7.24 40.33
CA PRO A 215 24.64 8.48 39.57
C PRO A 215 26.10 8.69 39.10
N ILE A 216 27.04 7.89 39.61
CA ILE A 216 28.46 7.91 39.24
C ILE A 216 28.78 7.02 38.02
N PHE A 217 27.76 6.43 37.37
CA PHE A 217 27.94 5.60 36.19
C PHE A 217 28.65 6.39 35.07
N ASP A 218 29.77 5.87 34.58
CA ASP A 218 30.53 6.52 33.51
C ASP A 218 29.86 6.28 32.15
N VAL A 219 28.98 7.19 31.78
CA VAL A 219 28.23 7.17 30.52
C VAL A 219 29.13 7.21 29.28
N TRP A 220 30.38 7.69 29.36
CA TRP A 220 31.25 7.84 28.18
C TRP A 220 31.92 6.53 27.76
N GLN A 221 31.88 5.53 28.63
CA GLN A 221 32.45 4.23 28.36
C GLN A 221 31.60 3.39 27.39
N TRP A 222 30.36 3.78 27.10
CA TRP A 222 29.42 2.89 26.40
C TRP A 222 29.18 3.32 24.95
N GLU A 223 29.21 2.36 24.03
CA GLU A 223 28.77 2.54 22.65
C GLU A 223 27.24 2.54 22.54
N PRO A 224 26.65 3.07 21.45
CA PRO A 224 25.19 3.20 21.32
C PRO A 224 24.42 1.88 21.50
N ASN A 225 24.93 0.77 20.97
CA ASN A 225 24.33 -0.55 21.12
C ASN A 225 24.35 -1.04 22.58
N GLU A 226 25.41 -0.74 23.34
CA GLU A 226 25.49 -1.12 24.74
C GLU A 226 24.59 -0.24 25.62
N MET A 227 24.47 1.05 25.29
CA MET A 227 23.50 1.96 25.92
C MET A 227 22.05 1.50 25.69
N LEU A 228 21.72 1.02 24.48
CA LEU A 228 20.41 0.42 24.19
C LEU A 228 20.14 -0.81 25.06
N SER A 229 21.12 -1.68 25.27
CA SER A 229 21.00 -2.82 26.19
C SER A 229 20.81 -2.38 27.64
N CYS A 230 21.49 -1.32 28.07
CA CYS A 230 21.28 -0.72 29.39
C CYS A 230 19.85 -0.19 29.55
N LEU A 231 19.31 0.51 28.54
CA LEU A 231 17.93 0.98 28.55
C LEU A 231 16.94 -0.19 28.58
N GLU A 232 17.17 -1.23 27.78
CA GLU A 232 16.36 -2.44 27.79
C GLU A 232 16.33 -3.08 29.18
N HIS A 233 17.50 -3.22 29.81
CA HIS A 233 17.63 -3.76 31.16
C HIS A 233 16.83 -2.93 32.18
N MET A 234 16.89 -1.60 32.15
CA MET A 234 16.13 -0.74 33.09
C MET A 234 14.63 -1.04 33.05
N TYR A 235 14.04 -1.25 31.86
CA TYR A 235 12.61 -1.55 31.72
C TYR A 235 12.24 -2.92 32.32
N HIS A 236 13.11 -3.92 32.16
CA HIS A 236 12.91 -5.23 32.75
C HIS A 236 13.11 -5.21 34.27
N ASP A 237 14.17 -4.56 34.74
CA ASP A 237 14.55 -4.50 36.16
C ASP A 237 13.53 -3.72 37.00
N LEU A 238 12.96 -2.64 36.45
CA LEU A 238 11.86 -1.90 37.07
C LEU A 238 10.50 -2.65 37.01
N GLY A 239 10.43 -3.83 36.38
CA GLY A 239 9.18 -4.60 36.25
C GLY A 239 8.21 -4.08 35.18
N LEU A 240 8.50 -2.96 34.51
CA LEU A 240 7.61 -2.30 33.55
C LEU A 240 7.19 -3.23 32.40
N VAL A 241 8.11 -4.07 31.91
CA VAL A 241 7.80 -5.02 30.83
C VAL A 241 6.72 -6.01 31.26
N ARG A 242 6.84 -6.53 32.48
CA ARG A 242 5.89 -7.50 33.05
C ARG A 242 4.57 -6.81 33.37
N ASP A 243 4.62 -5.68 34.06
CA ASP A 243 3.44 -5.05 34.66
C ASP A 243 2.55 -4.40 33.59
N PHE A 244 3.13 -3.91 32.48
CA PHE A 244 2.39 -3.37 31.33
C PHE A 244 2.28 -4.34 30.15
N ASN A 245 2.72 -5.59 30.30
CA ASN A 245 2.71 -6.62 29.25
C ASN A 245 3.33 -6.11 27.92
N ILE A 246 4.50 -5.47 28.03
CA ILE A 246 5.21 -4.90 26.88
C ILE A 246 5.81 -6.05 26.06
N ASN A 247 5.52 -6.09 24.77
CA ASN A 247 6.12 -7.06 23.87
C ASN A 247 7.65 -6.78 23.75
N PRO A 248 8.53 -7.73 24.12
CA PRO A 248 9.98 -7.51 24.12
C PRO A 248 10.56 -7.14 22.74
N ILE A 249 10.01 -7.71 21.66
CA ILE A 249 10.43 -7.39 20.28
C ILE A 249 10.02 -5.96 19.93
N MET A 250 8.81 -5.54 20.33
CA MET A 250 8.35 -4.17 20.10
C MET A 250 9.18 -3.16 20.88
N MET A 251 9.57 -3.49 22.11
CA MET A 251 10.42 -2.64 22.95
C MET A 251 11.79 -2.41 22.31
N LYS A 252 12.45 -3.46 21.82
CA LYS A 252 13.73 -3.34 21.10
C LYS A 252 13.60 -2.46 19.86
N ARG A 253 12.57 -2.69 19.04
CA ARG A 253 12.29 -1.84 17.86
C ARG A 253 12.03 -0.39 18.23
N TRP A 254 11.33 -0.17 19.33
CA TRP A 254 11.04 1.16 19.85
C TRP A 254 12.30 1.89 20.32
N LEU A 255 13.19 1.23 21.08
CA LEU A 255 14.48 1.79 21.51
C LEU A 255 15.40 2.10 20.32
N LEU A 256 15.46 1.22 19.31
CA LEU A 256 16.19 1.48 18.06
C LEU A 256 15.61 2.70 17.32
N CYS A 257 14.27 2.79 17.24
CA CYS A 257 13.61 3.94 16.64
C CYS A 257 13.94 5.25 17.39
N ILE A 258 13.97 5.23 18.72
CA ILE A 258 14.40 6.40 19.51
C ILE A 258 15.83 6.79 19.15
N HIS A 259 16.76 5.84 19.16
CA HIS A 259 18.16 6.08 18.81
C HIS A 259 18.30 6.74 17.43
N ASP A 260 17.66 6.16 16.41
CA ASP A 260 17.77 6.62 15.02
C ASP A 260 17.17 8.02 14.81
N ASN A 261 16.25 8.45 15.67
CA ASN A 261 15.63 9.77 15.62
C ASN A 261 16.40 10.85 16.40
N TYR A 262 17.42 10.48 17.19
CA TYR A 262 18.33 11.46 17.80
C TYR A 262 19.39 11.91 16.80
N ARG A 263 19.54 13.23 16.65
CA ARG A 263 20.56 13.83 15.77
C ARG A 263 21.96 13.78 16.41
N ASN A 264 22.99 13.74 15.57
CA ASN A 264 24.40 13.81 15.97
C ASN A 264 24.83 15.25 16.31
N ASN A 265 24.16 15.88 17.27
CA ASN A 265 24.55 17.18 17.81
C ASN A 265 25.69 17.02 18.84
N PRO A 266 26.51 18.04 19.09
CA PRO A 266 27.58 17.96 20.11
C PRO A 266 27.07 17.65 21.53
N PHE A 267 25.85 18.07 21.87
CA PHE A 267 25.28 17.89 23.21
C PHE A 267 23.93 17.16 23.19
N HIS A 268 22.90 17.71 22.52
CA HIS A 268 21.58 17.09 22.42
C HIS A 268 21.56 15.92 21.42
N ASN A 269 22.19 14.81 21.82
CA ASN A 269 22.33 13.57 21.07
C ASN A 269 21.82 12.38 21.90
N PHE A 270 21.90 11.18 21.34
CA PHE A 270 21.44 9.96 22.00
C PHE A 270 22.15 9.68 23.33
N ARG A 271 23.45 10.01 23.45
CA ARG A 271 24.16 9.84 24.74
C ARG A 271 23.58 10.74 25.82
N HIS A 272 23.18 11.98 25.49
CA HIS A 272 22.49 12.84 26.45
C HIS A 272 21.12 12.27 26.85
N CYS A 273 20.35 11.70 25.92
CA CYS A 273 19.11 10.96 26.23
C CYS A 273 19.35 9.83 27.23
N PHE A 274 20.41 9.04 26.99
CA PHE A 274 20.84 7.98 27.89
C PHE A 274 21.19 8.52 29.29
N CYS A 275 21.97 9.61 29.39
CA CYS A 275 22.33 10.23 30.67
C CYS A 275 21.10 10.62 31.50
N VAL A 276 20.10 11.27 30.86
CA VAL A 276 18.88 11.71 31.55
C VAL A 276 18.09 10.49 32.05
N THR A 277 17.98 9.44 31.23
CA THR A 277 17.26 8.22 31.58
C THR A 277 17.97 7.43 32.69
N GLN A 278 19.30 7.30 32.60
CA GLN A 278 20.13 6.64 33.61
C GLN A 278 20.11 7.39 34.95
N MET A 279 20.05 8.74 34.93
CA MET A 279 19.88 9.54 36.12
C MET A 279 18.50 9.30 36.76
N MET A 280 17.43 9.26 35.97
CA MET A 280 16.08 8.92 36.48
C MET A 280 16.07 7.53 37.11
N TYR A 281 16.66 6.54 36.44
CA TYR A 281 16.81 5.18 36.97
C TYR A 281 17.59 5.17 38.30
N SER A 282 18.70 5.90 38.39
CA SER A 282 19.43 6.08 39.65
C SER A 282 18.57 6.72 40.75
N MET A 283 17.79 7.75 40.41
CA MET A 283 16.89 8.42 41.37
C MET A 283 15.79 7.51 41.90
N ILE A 284 15.26 6.61 41.06
CA ILE A 284 14.26 5.62 41.50
C ILE A 284 14.80 4.77 42.64
N TYR A 285 16.05 4.31 42.54
CA TYR A 285 16.72 3.53 43.58
C TYR A 285 17.14 4.37 44.79
N LEU A 286 17.77 5.53 44.57
CA LEU A 286 18.26 6.39 45.65
C LEU A 286 17.13 6.96 46.52
N CYS A 287 15.99 7.25 45.91
CA CYS A 287 14.85 7.85 46.58
C CYS A 287 13.73 6.85 46.90
N ASN A 288 13.93 5.55 46.64
CA ASN A 288 12.94 4.49 46.82
C ASN A 288 11.57 4.84 46.21
N LEU A 289 11.56 5.21 44.92
CA LEU A 289 10.33 5.64 44.23
C LEU A 289 9.48 4.47 43.71
N GLN A 290 9.94 3.23 43.89
CA GLN A 290 9.14 2.04 43.60
C GLN A 290 8.13 1.84 44.73
N VAL A 291 6.84 1.97 44.40
CA VAL A 291 5.70 1.77 45.32
C VAL A 291 5.22 0.33 45.25
#